data_AF-A0A557P9Q6-F1
#
_entry.id   AF-A0A557P9Q6-F1
#
_cell.length_a   1.000
_cell.length_b   1.000
_cell.length_c   1.000
_cell.angle_alpha   90.00
_cell.angle_beta   90.00
_cell.angle_gamma   90.00
#
_symmetry.space_group_name_H-M   'P 1'
#
loop_
_entity.id
_entity.type
_entity.pdbx_description
1 polymer ?
#
loop_
_entity_poly.entity_id
_entity_poly.type
_entity_poly.pdbx_seq_one_letter_code
_entity_poly.pdbx_strand_id
1 'polypeptide(L)' 'MKLSQLKIEPQLTGAFLQHLEGKGYSVTPSHNPQQPYWLAHKKTPDISHIIEIDKYGNWLVPEKLYQTALTFLCQK' A
#
# COMPACT_ATOMS: atom_id res chain seq x y z
N MET A 1 18.19 8.36 7.28
CA MET A 1 17.83 7.38 6.23
C MET A 1 17.09 6.23 6.89
N LYS A 2 15.80 5.98 6.54
CA LYS A 2 15.07 4.80 7.05
C LYS A 2 15.57 3.57 6.27
N LEU A 3 16.26 2.66 6.96
CA LEU A 3 17.09 1.60 6.38
C LEU A 3 16.31 0.43 5.73
N SER A 4 14.98 0.42 5.80
CA SER A 4 14.17 -0.68 5.27
C SER A 4 12.73 -0.23 5.02
N GLN A 5 12.55 0.75 4.15
CA GLN A 5 11.22 1.09 3.67
C GLN A 5 10.76 -0.02 2.72
N LEU A 6 9.72 -0.76 3.12
CA LEU A 6 9.16 -1.82 2.29
C LEU A 6 8.53 -1.20 1.04
N LYS A 7 8.80 -1.81 -0.11
CA LYS A 7 8.34 -1.33 -1.41
C LYS A 7 7.57 -2.41 -2.16
N ILE A 8 6.56 -1.99 -2.90
CA ILE A 8 5.87 -2.82 -3.89
C ILE A 8 6.24 -2.32 -5.27
N GLU A 9 6.76 -3.21 -6.11
CA GLU A 9 7.12 -2.91 -7.49
C GLU A 9 5.87 -2.55 -8.30
N PRO A 10 5.96 -1.65 -9.30
CA PRO A 10 4.83 -1.20 -10.11
C PRO A 10 3.96 -2.35 -10.66
N GLN A 11 4.61 -3.43 -11.11
CA GLN A 11 3.97 -4.62 -11.67
C GLN A 11 3.12 -5.42 -10.67
N LEU A 12 3.40 -5.30 -9.37
CA LEU A 12 2.68 -6.00 -8.30
C LEU A 12 1.60 -5.14 -7.65
N THR A 13 1.52 -3.85 -7.98
CA THR A 13 0.61 -2.89 -7.33
C THR A 13 -0.86 -3.29 -7.47
N GLY A 14 -1.29 -3.75 -8.64
CA GLY A 14 -2.66 -4.22 -8.86
C GLY A 14 -3.03 -5.43 -8.00
N ALA A 15 -2.14 -6.43 -7.94
CA ALA A 15 -2.34 -7.61 -7.09
C ALA A 15 -2.31 -7.25 -5.59
N PHE A 16 -1.46 -6.29 -5.21
CA PHE A 16 -1.40 -5.80 -3.84
C PHE A 16 -2.67 -5.04 -3.43
N LEU A 17 -3.24 -4.22 -4.32
CA LEU A 17 -4.53 -3.56 -4.08
C LEU A 17 -5.65 -4.58 -3.85
N GLN A 18 -5.74 -5.61 -4.70
CA GLN A 18 -6.71 -6.69 -4.53
C GLN A 18 -6.52 -7.43 -3.20
N HIS A 19 -5.27 -7.67 -2.79
CA HIS A 19 -4.97 -8.26 -1.49
C HIS A 19 -5.46 -7.37 -0.34
N LEU A 20 -5.24 -6.06 -0.42
CA LEU A 20 -5.72 -5.11 0.58
C LEU A 20 -7.25 -5.09 0.66
N GLU A 21 -7.94 -5.10 -0.47
CA GLU A 21 -9.40 -5.17 -0.52
C GLU A 21 -9.93 -6.45 0.13
N GLY A 22 -9.30 -7.60 -0.15
CA GLY A 22 -9.60 -8.89 0.48
C GLY A 22 -9.34 -8.91 1.99
N LYS A 23 -8.41 -8.08 2.49
CA LYS A 23 -8.16 -7.88 3.92
C LYS A 23 -9.08 -6.86 4.57
N GLY A 24 -10.01 -6.27 3.83
CA GLY A 24 -11.00 -5.32 4.34
C GLY A 24 -10.57 -3.86 4.26
N TYR A 25 -9.56 -3.52 3.47
CA TYR A 25 -9.27 -2.13 3.13
C TYR A 25 -10.18 -1.65 1.99
N SER A 26 -10.46 -0.35 2.00
CA SER A 26 -11.10 0.39 0.92
C SER A 26 -10.03 1.22 0.24
N VAL A 27 -9.90 1.05 -1.07
CA VAL A 27 -8.94 1.77 -1.89
C VAL A 27 -9.66 2.92 -2.58
N THR A 28 -9.13 4.13 -2.48
CA THR A 28 -9.69 5.32 -3.13
C THR A 28 -8.60 5.99 -3.95
N PRO A 29 -8.77 6.18 -5.26
CA PRO A 29 -7.79 6.88 -6.07
C PRO A 29 -7.69 8.36 -5.65
N SER A 30 -6.49 8.91 -5.70
CA SER A 30 -6.22 10.33 -5.52
C SER A 30 -5.85 10.98 -6.84
N HIS A 31 -6.03 12.30 -6.92
CA HIS A 31 -5.58 13.09 -8.06
C HIS A 31 -4.09 13.44 -7.98
N ASN A 32 -3.43 13.17 -6.85
CA ASN A 32 -2.00 13.43 -6.69
C ASN A 32 -1.17 12.29 -7.33
N PRO A 33 -0.35 12.58 -8.37
CA PRO A 33 0.45 11.55 -9.03
C PRO A 33 1.54 10.93 -8.15
N GLN A 34 2.01 11.63 -7.10
CA GLN A 34 2.95 11.06 -6.12
C GLN A 34 2.24 10.28 -5.01
N GLN A 35 0.93 10.45 -4.86
CA GLN A 35 0.11 9.83 -3.82
C GLN A 35 -1.15 9.22 -4.42
N PRO A 36 -1.02 8.20 -5.28
CA PRO A 36 -2.11 7.76 -6.17
C PRO A 36 -3.31 7.15 -5.45
N TYR A 37 -3.14 6.64 -4.22
CA TYR A 37 -4.18 5.91 -3.52
C TYR A 37 -4.24 6.24 -2.03
N TRP A 38 -5.47 6.38 -1.54
CA TRP A 38 -5.84 6.39 -0.14
C TRP A 38 -6.38 5.02 0.25
N LEU A 39 -5.92 4.51 1.38
CA LEU A 39 -6.29 3.22 1.92
C LEU A 39 -6.96 3.44 3.27
N ALA A 40 -8.22 3.03 3.42
CA ALA A 40 -8.94 3.12 4.68
C ALA A 40 -9.44 1.73 5.10
N HIS A 41 -9.20 1.31 6.34
CA HIS A 41 -9.70 0.02 6.79
C HIS A 41 -11.20 0.09 7.13
N LYS A 42 -12.02 -0.80 6.55
CA LYS A 42 -13.50 -0.75 6.65
C LYS A 42 -14.04 -0.81 8.08
N LYS A 43 -13.34 -1.50 9.00
CA LYS A 43 -13.75 -1.62 10.41
C LYS A 43 -13.19 -0.53 11.31
N THR A 44 -12.14 0.16 10.86
CA THR A 44 -11.41 1.16 11.64
C THR A 44 -11.01 2.30 10.69
N PRO A 45 -11.99 3.09 10.22
CA PRO A 45 -11.76 4.12 9.20
C PRO A 45 -10.79 5.20 9.64
N ASP A 46 -10.62 5.41 10.95
CA ASP A 46 -9.63 6.31 11.54
C ASP A 46 -8.18 5.89 11.23
N ILE A 47 -7.99 4.62 10.89
CA ILE A 47 -6.72 4.07 10.41
C ILE A 47 -6.73 4.14 8.89
N SER A 48 -6.43 5.33 8.39
CA SER A 48 -6.18 5.58 6.97
C SER A 48 -4.70 5.74 6.68
N HIS A 49 -4.32 5.37 5.46
CA HIS A 49 -2.96 5.47 4.96
C HIS A 49 -2.97 6.03 3.54
N ILE A 50 -1.89 6.71 3.19
CA ILE A 50 -1.66 7.19 1.84
C ILE A 50 -0.52 6.37 1.27
N ILE A 51 -0.71 5.86 0.05
CA ILE A 51 0.37 5.27 -0.73
C ILE A 51 1.17 6.39 -1.36
N GLU A 52 2.48 6.36 -1.17
CA GLU A 52 3.41 7.27 -1.85
C GLU A 52 4.18 6.50 -2.92
N ILE A 53 4.52 7.16 -4.03
CA ILE A 53 5.36 6.60 -5.08
C ILE A 53 6.76 7.22 -4.98
N ASP A 54 7.80 6.38 -5.03
CA ASP A 54 9.18 6.85 -5.11
C ASP A 54 9.59 7.29 -6.53
N LYS A 55 10.79 7.88 -6.67
CA LYS A 55 11.31 8.34 -7.96
C LYS A 55 11.48 7.24 -9.03
N TYR A 56 11.32 5.97 -8.68
CA TYR A 56 11.42 4.81 -9.58
C TYR A 56 10.05 4.18 -9.87
N GLY A 57 8.95 4.76 -9.37
CA GLY A 57 7.60 4.23 -9.56
C GLY A 57 7.19 3.19 -8.51
N ASN A 58 8.05 2.86 -7.53
CA ASN A 58 7.71 1.88 -6.51
C ASN A 58 6.77 2.49 -5.48
N TRP A 59 5.81 1.69 -5.02
CA TRP A 59 4.96 2.10 -3.92
C TRP A 59 5.69 1.94 -2.60
N LEU A 60 5.76 3.04 -1.88
CA LEU A 60 6.24 3.08 -0.51
C LEU A 60 5.12 2.59 0.39
N VAL A 61 5.32 1.41 0.98
CA VAL A 61 4.34 0.85 1.90
C VAL A 61 4.36 1.68 3.20
N PRO A 62 3.20 2.07 3.74
CA PRO A 62 3.10 2.63 5.08
C PRO A 62 3.55 1.62 6.13
N GLU A 63 4.28 2.04 7.16
CA GLU A 63 4.80 1.13 8.21
C GLU A 63 3.71 0.26 8.86
N LYS A 64 2.52 0.84 9.05
CA LYS A 64 1.35 0.15 9.61
C LYS A 64 0.82 -0.99 8.71
N LEU A 65 1.18 -1.00 7.43
CA LEU A 65 0.84 -2.04 6.46
C LEU A 65 1.98 -3.03 6.19
N TYR A 66 3.12 -2.90 6.87
CA TYR A 66 4.28 -3.80 6.63
C TYR A 66 3.94 -5.25 6.83
N GLN A 67 3.20 -5.61 7.88
CA GLN A 67 2.80 -6.99 8.11
C GLN A 67 1.96 -7.55 6.95
N THR A 68 1.01 -6.76 6.46
CA THR A 68 0.13 -7.14 5.33
C THR A 68 0.93 -7.27 4.03
N ALA A 69 1.81 -6.31 3.76
CA ALA A 69 2.66 -6.32 2.58
C ALA A 69 3.71 -7.45 2.60
N LEU A 70 4.30 -7.77 3.75
CA LEU A 70 5.17 -8.94 3.90
C LEU A 70 4.39 -10.24 3.69
N THR A 71 3.17 -10.34 4.22
CA THR A 71 2.31 -11.52 3.99
C THR A 71 2.05 -11.70 2.49
N PHE A 72 1.77 -10.62 1.77
CA PHE A 72 1.60 -10.65 0.31
C PHE A 72 2.89 -11.06 -0.43
N LEU A 73 4.03 -10.46 -0.10
CA LEU A 73 5.30 -10.71 -0.79
C LEU A 73 5.91 -12.09 -0.49
N CYS A 74 5.64 -12.63 0.69
CA CYS A 74 6.19 -13.92 1.13
C CYS A 74 5.23 -15.11 0.91
N GLN A 75 4.01 -14.89 0.40
CA GLN A 75 3.13 -15.97 -0.01
C GLN A 75 3.69 -16.64 -1.28
N LYS A 76 4.34 -17.80 -1.08
CA LYS A 76 4.67 -18.77 -2.13
C LYS A 76 3.43 -19.51 -2.61
#